data_AF-A0A4U6N5N8-F1
#
_entry.id   AF-A0A4U6N5N8-F1
#
_cell.length_a   1.000
_cell.length_b   1.000
_cell.length_c   1.000
_cell.angle_alpha   90.00
_cell.angle_beta   90.00
_cell.angle_gamma   90.00
#
_symmetry.space_group_name_H-M   'P 1'
#
loop_
_entity.id
_entity.type
_entity.pdbx_description
1 polymer ?
#
loop_
_entity_poly.entity_id
_entity_poly.type
_entity_poly.pdbx_seq_one_letter_code
_entity_poly.pdbx_strand_id
1 'polypeptide(L)'
;MPPKQQIYFYSPDEWEEFISEWATGLDEQYVQTKRFGGANDRGADVAAFKTADGFDGPWDCFQGKHYAKALTLGNALPEILKVLHHTAAGHYTLPDTYRFLAPKGCGSGLNKLLSSPTRLKEEFRAHMDPNNRLVRELSSAELIAVSALADSIDFSMFRSVELAEALDVHSTTRYHAARFGGQMPDRAAPGQAPPATIAQAETRYVEQLIDVYSERRPDHAFVPSTVGEDPEFGKHFLRQRIRFYQAESLRLYARDSVPEGTFEMLQGDIHSGVIDVVEAEHPTGYARLNQVLTLVGQLDLSAHALISVSSMDDRKGICHQLANEDQLVWVTGS
;
A
#
# COMPACT_ATOMS: atom_id res chain seq x y z
N MET A 1 13.40 -15.95 6.77
CA MET A 1 13.70 -16.34 5.37
C MET A 1 14.00 -15.07 4.58
N PRO A 2 15.11 -14.95 3.83
CA PRO A 2 15.42 -13.76 3.02
C PRO A 2 14.32 -13.46 1.97
N PRO A 3 14.03 -12.19 1.64
CA PRO A 3 12.95 -11.80 0.72
C PRO A 3 12.92 -12.60 -0.59
N LYS A 4 14.08 -12.72 -1.25
CA LYS A 4 14.25 -13.49 -2.49
C LYS A 4 13.81 -14.96 -2.37
N GLN A 5 14.03 -15.60 -1.22
CA GLN A 5 13.61 -16.98 -1.00
C GLN A 5 12.09 -17.07 -0.76
N GLN A 6 11.50 -16.07 -0.10
CA GLN A 6 10.04 -16.03 0.12
C GLN A 6 9.28 -15.96 -1.20
N ILE A 7 9.73 -15.10 -2.12
CA ILE A 7 9.12 -14.91 -3.45
C ILE A 7 9.06 -16.21 -4.25
N TYR A 8 10.02 -17.14 -4.07
CA TYR A 8 10.01 -18.42 -4.77
C TYR A 8 8.83 -19.33 -4.41
N PHE A 9 8.15 -19.06 -3.30
CA PHE A 9 6.99 -19.83 -2.84
C PHE A 9 5.66 -19.16 -3.13
N TYR A 10 5.65 -17.96 -3.72
CA TYR A 10 4.42 -17.28 -4.09
C TYR A 10 3.61 -18.08 -5.11
N SER A 11 2.29 -18.04 -4.94
CA SER A 11 1.34 -18.35 -6.00
C SER A 11 1.41 -17.31 -7.13
N PRO A 12 0.85 -17.60 -8.32
CA PRO A 12 0.74 -16.61 -9.39
C PRO A 12 0.06 -15.31 -8.94
N ASP A 13 -1.00 -15.40 -8.14
CA ASP A 13 -1.74 -14.23 -7.68
C ASP A 13 -0.92 -13.36 -6.70
N GLU A 14 -0.18 -13.99 -5.77
CA GLU A 14 0.74 -13.28 -4.87
C GLU A 14 1.90 -12.64 -5.62
N TRP A 15 2.33 -13.25 -6.73
CA TRP A 15 3.38 -12.68 -7.59
C TRP A 15 2.92 -11.43 -8.32
N GLU A 16 1.72 -11.43 -8.87
CA GLU A 16 1.14 -10.24 -9.50
C GLU A 16 0.83 -9.13 -8.50
N GLU A 17 0.44 -9.47 -7.27
CA GLU A 17 0.30 -8.51 -6.18
C GLU A 17 1.64 -7.85 -5.86
N PHE A 18 2.71 -8.63 -5.71
CA PHE A 18 4.07 -8.09 -5.53
C PHE A 18 4.49 -7.17 -6.69
N ILE A 19 4.16 -7.52 -7.93
CA ILE A 19 4.45 -6.65 -9.10
C ILE A 19 3.67 -5.33 -9.00
N SER A 20 2.42 -5.38 -8.55
CA SER A 20 1.60 -4.18 -8.37
C SER A 20 2.14 -3.27 -7.27
N GLU A 21 2.60 -3.85 -6.15
CA GLU A 21 3.28 -3.13 -5.07
C GLU A 21 4.61 -2.53 -5.55
N TRP A 22 5.44 -3.33 -6.22
CA TRP A 22 6.70 -2.90 -6.81
C TRP A 22 6.52 -1.70 -7.77
N ALA A 23 5.48 -1.73 -8.60
CA ALA A 23 5.18 -0.65 -9.53
C ALA A 23 4.97 0.71 -8.84
N THR A 24 4.53 0.74 -7.57
CA THR A 24 4.37 1.98 -6.79
C THR A 24 5.69 2.61 -6.35
N GLY A 25 6.78 1.84 -6.35
CA GLY A 25 8.12 2.32 -6.00
C GLY A 25 8.93 2.82 -7.19
N LEU A 26 8.41 2.64 -8.41
CA LEU A 26 9.08 3.13 -9.62
C LEU A 26 9.05 4.66 -9.68
N ASP A 27 10.11 5.25 -10.25
CA ASP A 27 10.23 6.70 -10.50
C ASP A 27 9.41 7.12 -11.74
N GLU A 28 8.17 6.64 -11.80
CA GLU A 28 7.20 6.93 -12.84
C GLU A 28 5.85 7.27 -12.20
N GLN A 29 5.23 8.37 -12.63
CA GLN A 29 3.94 8.80 -12.10
C GLN A 29 2.81 8.04 -12.79
N TYR A 30 2.46 6.87 -12.25
CA TYR A 30 1.25 6.15 -12.65
C TYR A 30 0.03 6.71 -11.92
N VAL A 31 -1.02 7.03 -12.67
CA VAL A 31 -2.30 7.44 -12.07
C VAL A 31 -3.07 6.24 -11.54
N GLN A 32 -2.84 5.06 -12.12
CA GLN A 32 -3.49 3.83 -11.71
C GLN A 32 -2.71 2.60 -12.19
N THR A 33 -2.57 1.60 -11.31
CA THR A 33 -2.09 0.26 -11.66
C THR A 33 -3.25 -0.71 -11.54
N LYS A 34 -3.47 -1.55 -12.55
CA LYS A 34 -4.52 -2.59 -12.56
C LYS A 34 -3.94 -3.95 -12.86
N ARG A 35 -4.42 -4.95 -12.11
CA ARG A 35 -4.21 -6.37 -12.40
C ARG A 35 -5.32 -6.86 -13.31
N PHE A 36 -4.96 -7.51 -14.41
CA PHE A 36 -5.89 -8.06 -15.40
C PHE A 36 -5.81 -9.59 -15.53
N GLY A 37 -4.93 -10.23 -14.75
CA GLY A 37 -4.58 -11.66 -14.84
C GLY A 37 -5.73 -12.63 -15.13
N GLY A 38 -5.41 -13.72 -15.83
CA GLY A 38 -6.35 -14.78 -16.20
C GLY A 38 -6.62 -14.88 -17.71
N ALA A 39 -7.59 -15.70 -18.10
CA ALA A 39 -7.81 -16.09 -19.50
C ALA A 39 -8.16 -14.92 -20.46
N ASN A 40 -8.51 -13.73 -19.93
CA ASN A 40 -8.87 -12.54 -20.68
C ASN A 40 -7.86 -11.37 -20.51
N ASP A 41 -6.65 -11.64 -20.00
CA ASP A 41 -5.60 -10.63 -19.75
C ASP A 41 -5.12 -9.88 -21.01
N ARG A 42 -5.44 -10.40 -22.20
CA ARG A 42 -4.99 -9.89 -23.52
C ARG A 42 -3.49 -9.56 -23.56
N GLY A 43 -2.67 -10.29 -22.79
CA GLY A 43 -1.21 -10.14 -22.77
C GLY A 43 -0.65 -9.08 -21.83
N ALA A 44 -1.44 -8.60 -20.85
CA ALA A 44 -0.96 -7.75 -19.77
C ALA A 44 -1.42 -8.30 -18.40
N ASP A 45 -0.51 -8.81 -17.58
CA ASP A 45 -0.88 -9.27 -16.22
C ASP A 45 -1.15 -8.07 -15.30
N VAL A 46 -0.24 -7.08 -15.32
CA VAL A 46 -0.39 -5.81 -14.63
C VAL A 46 -0.12 -4.67 -15.62
N ALA A 47 -1.09 -3.75 -15.74
CA ALA A 47 -0.94 -2.54 -16.55
C ALA A 47 -0.85 -1.32 -15.63
N ALA A 48 0.13 -0.46 -15.89
CA ALA A 48 0.34 0.78 -15.15
C ALA A 48 0.08 1.97 -16.08
N PHE A 49 -1.02 2.69 -15.82
CA PHE A 49 -1.51 3.77 -16.66
C PHE A 49 -0.90 5.10 -16.22
N LYS A 50 -0.39 5.87 -17.18
CA LYS A 50 0.22 7.20 -16.94
C LYS A 50 -0.80 8.33 -17.04
N THR A 51 -1.99 8.05 -17.55
CA THR A 51 -3.10 9.02 -17.71
C THR A 51 -4.45 8.36 -17.42
N ALA A 52 -5.49 9.18 -17.25
CA ALA A 52 -6.86 8.71 -17.06
C ALA A 52 -7.44 7.99 -18.29
N ASP A 53 -6.81 8.14 -19.46
CA ASP A 53 -7.24 7.49 -20.71
C ASP A 53 -6.92 5.99 -20.73
N GLY A 54 -6.19 5.48 -19.74
CA GLY A 54 -5.96 4.05 -19.58
C GLY A 54 -5.27 3.42 -20.79
N PHE A 55 -5.87 2.36 -21.33
CA PHE A 55 -5.38 1.66 -22.54
C PHE A 55 -5.49 2.48 -23.83
N ASP A 56 -6.18 3.63 -23.81
CA ASP A 56 -6.24 4.56 -24.94
C ASP A 56 -5.13 5.63 -24.85
N GLY A 57 -4.44 5.71 -23.70
CA GLY A 57 -3.31 6.62 -23.44
C GLY A 57 -1.97 5.89 -23.31
N PRO A 58 -0.92 6.57 -22.79
CA PRO A 58 0.38 5.94 -22.51
C PRO A 58 0.32 5.07 -21.24
N TRP A 59 0.91 3.88 -21.32
CA TRP A 59 0.90 2.88 -20.25
C TRP A 59 2.10 1.93 -20.35
N ASP A 60 2.43 1.28 -19.24
CA ASP A 60 3.46 0.24 -19.17
C ASP A 60 2.85 -1.12 -18.85
N CYS A 61 3.38 -2.16 -19.49
CA CYS A 61 2.96 -3.54 -19.31
C CYS A 61 3.98 -4.30 -18.47
N PHE A 62 3.53 -4.93 -17.39
CA PHE A 62 4.34 -5.79 -16.53
C PHE A 62 3.83 -7.23 -16.64
N GLN A 63 4.60 -8.08 -17.31
CA GLN A 63 4.29 -9.50 -17.50
C GLN A 63 4.96 -10.35 -16.42
N GLY A 64 4.18 -10.81 -15.46
CA GLY A 64 4.57 -11.66 -14.35
C GLY A 64 4.52 -13.15 -14.71
N LYS A 65 5.67 -13.83 -14.71
CA LYS A 65 5.72 -15.29 -14.88
C LYS A 65 6.40 -15.97 -13.69
N HIS A 66 5.61 -16.68 -12.88
CA HIS A 66 6.10 -17.47 -11.77
C HIS A 66 6.32 -18.94 -12.17
N TYR A 67 7.47 -19.24 -12.77
CA TYR A 67 7.85 -20.60 -13.14
C TYR A 67 8.98 -21.15 -12.28
N ALA A 68 9.03 -22.48 -12.16
CA ALA A 68 10.09 -23.18 -11.44
C ALA A 68 11.49 -22.98 -12.06
N LYS A 69 11.56 -22.60 -13.34
CA LYS A 69 12.79 -22.35 -14.10
C LYS A 69 12.78 -20.93 -14.67
N ALA A 70 13.97 -20.45 -15.01
CA ALA A 70 14.13 -19.16 -15.69
C ALA A 70 13.39 -19.13 -17.04
N LEU A 71 12.91 -17.96 -17.42
CA LEU A 71 12.23 -17.76 -18.69
C LEU A 71 13.16 -18.05 -19.87
N THR A 72 12.61 -18.71 -20.88
CA THR A 72 13.30 -19.01 -22.14
C THR A 72 12.69 -18.19 -23.27
N LEU A 73 13.38 -18.13 -24.40
CA LEU A 73 12.83 -17.50 -25.61
C LEU A 73 11.46 -18.09 -26.00
N GLY A 74 11.28 -19.41 -25.85
CA GLY A 74 10.01 -20.07 -26.11
C GLY A 74 8.88 -19.68 -25.14
N ASN A 75 9.20 -19.08 -23.98
CA ASN A 75 8.22 -18.47 -23.09
C ASN A 75 7.94 -17.01 -23.46
N ALA A 76 8.94 -16.26 -23.90
CA ALA A 76 8.81 -14.84 -24.18
C ALA A 76 8.13 -14.54 -25.54
N LEU A 77 8.45 -15.28 -26.60
CA LEU A 77 7.89 -15.03 -27.94
C LEU A 77 6.35 -15.10 -27.99
N PRO A 78 5.67 -16.06 -27.33
CA PRO A 78 4.21 -16.06 -27.25
C PRO A 78 3.63 -14.79 -26.62
N GLU A 79 4.27 -14.27 -25.57
CA GLU A 79 3.79 -13.08 -24.87
C GLU A 79 4.04 -11.80 -25.68
N ILE A 80 5.19 -11.69 -26.34
CA ILE A 80 5.49 -10.63 -27.32
C ILE A 80 4.45 -10.67 -28.45
N LEU A 81 4.17 -11.85 -28.99
CA LEU A 81 3.16 -12.01 -30.04
C LEU A 81 1.79 -11.53 -29.57
N LYS A 82 1.39 -11.91 -28.36
CA LYS A 82 0.08 -11.59 -27.78
C LYS A 82 -0.15 -10.08 -27.67
N VAL A 83 0.82 -9.33 -27.11
CA VAL A 83 0.69 -7.87 -26.99
C VAL A 83 0.66 -7.16 -28.34
N LEU A 84 1.48 -7.61 -29.31
CA LEU A 84 1.47 -7.04 -30.65
C LEU A 84 0.19 -7.38 -31.42
N HIS A 85 -0.32 -8.59 -31.27
CA HIS A 85 -1.56 -9.02 -31.88
C HIS A 85 -2.74 -8.20 -31.39
N HIS A 86 -2.90 -8.02 -30.08
CA HIS A 86 -4.01 -7.23 -29.54
C HIS A 86 -3.87 -5.72 -29.82
N THR A 87 -2.64 -5.20 -29.88
CA THR A 87 -2.38 -3.83 -30.34
C THR A 87 -2.78 -3.66 -31.81
N ALA A 88 -2.37 -4.58 -32.69
CA ALA A 88 -2.71 -4.54 -34.11
C ALA A 88 -4.21 -4.69 -34.37
N ALA A 89 -4.93 -5.41 -33.49
CA ALA A 89 -6.39 -5.52 -33.51
C ALA A 89 -7.11 -4.28 -32.96
N GLY A 90 -6.39 -3.28 -32.45
CA GLY A 90 -6.96 -2.04 -31.92
C GLY A 90 -7.63 -2.19 -30.56
N HIS A 91 -7.27 -3.21 -29.77
CA HIS A 91 -7.83 -3.38 -28.43
C HIS A 91 -7.27 -2.40 -27.39
N TYR A 92 -6.05 -1.91 -27.62
CA TYR A 92 -5.36 -0.91 -26.80
C TYR A 92 -4.20 -0.30 -27.59
N THR A 93 -3.69 0.83 -27.13
CA THR A 93 -2.45 1.43 -27.65
C THR A 93 -1.24 0.57 -27.29
N LEU A 94 -0.17 0.64 -28.09
CA LEU A 94 1.08 -0.03 -27.77
C LEU A 94 1.61 0.47 -26.41
N PRO A 95 2.01 -0.40 -25.47
CA PRO A 95 2.61 0.05 -24.22
C PRO A 95 3.97 0.73 -24.50
N ASP A 96 4.34 1.70 -23.67
CA ASP A 96 5.65 2.37 -23.75
C ASP A 96 6.78 1.41 -23.40
N THR A 97 6.59 0.59 -22.37
CA THR A 97 7.48 -0.51 -22.02
C THR A 97 6.72 -1.80 -21.73
N TYR A 98 7.37 -2.92 -22.06
CA TYR A 98 6.91 -4.26 -21.75
C TYR A 98 7.98 -4.98 -20.95
N ARG A 99 7.76 -5.19 -19.66
CA ARG A 99 8.75 -5.71 -18.72
C ARG A 99 8.37 -7.11 -18.27
N PHE A 100 9.26 -8.08 -18.52
CA PHE A 100 9.15 -9.43 -17.99
C PHE A 100 9.67 -9.48 -16.56
N LEU A 101 8.83 -9.94 -15.65
CA LEU A 101 9.18 -10.18 -14.24
C LEU A 101 8.98 -11.66 -13.92
N ALA A 102 10.08 -12.33 -13.56
CA ALA A 102 10.05 -13.72 -13.12
C ALA A 102 10.98 -13.91 -11.92
N PRO A 103 10.59 -14.66 -10.88
CA PRO A 103 11.45 -14.87 -9.71
C PRO A 103 12.79 -15.51 -10.05
N LYS A 104 12.81 -16.41 -11.04
CA LYS A 104 14.04 -17.06 -11.53
C LYS A 104 14.73 -16.30 -12.66
N GLY A 105 14.23 -15.10 -12.99
CA GLY A 105 14.72 -14.26 -14.08
C GLY A 105 14.59 -14.91 -15.45
N CYS A 106 15.36 -14.40 -16.40
CA CYS A 106 15.47 -14.96 -17.75
C CYS A 106 16.75 -15.77 -17.89
N GLY A 107 16.69 -16.86 -18.67
CA GLY A 107 17.86 -17.63 -19.04
C GLY A 107 18.84 -16.81 -19.87
N SER A 108 20.12 -17.18 -19.85
CA SER A 108 21.21 -16.40 -20.48
C SER A 108 20.99 -16.08 -21.96
N GLY A 109 20.36 -16.99 -22.71
CA GLY A 109 19.99 -16.75 -24.11
C GLY A 109 18.94 -15.64 -24.27
N LEU A 110 17.87 -15.69 -23.48
CA LEU A 110 16.81 -14.68 -23.51
C LEU A 110 17.33 -13.32 -23.01
N ASN A 111 18.13 -13.29 -21.93
CA ASN A 111 18.74 -12.06 -21.44
C ASN A 111 19.60 -11.37 -22.50
N LYS A 112 20.44 -12.13 -23.23
CA LYS A 112 21.24 -11.56 -24.33
C LYS A 112 20.37 -10.94 -25.43
N LEU A 113 19.22 -11.55 -25.74
CA LEU A 113 18.29 -11.05 -26.75
C LEU A 113 17.55 -9.80 -26.26
N LEU A 114 17.03 -9.79 -25.03
CA LEU A 114 16.39 -8.61 -24.43
C LEU A 114 17.36 -7.43 -24.29
N SER A 115 18.65 -7.69 -24.10
CA SER A 115 19.71 -6.67 -24.15
C SER A 115 20.18 -6.30 -25.57
N SER A 116 19.60 -6.89 -26.62
CA SER A 116 19.93 -6.64 -28.02
C SER A 116 18.66 -6.45 -28.88
N PRO A 117 17.98 -5.29 -28.80
CA PRO A 117 16.68 -5.06 -29.43
C PRO A 117 16.60 -5.43 -30.92
N THR A 118 17.64 -5.12 -31.69
CA THR A 118 17.73 -5.47 -33.12
C THR A 118 17.74 -6.98 -33.33
N ARG A 119 18.51 -7.73 -32.54
CA ARG A 119 18.57 -9.19 -32.61
C ARG A 119 17.28 -9.84 -32.12
N LEU A 120 16.65 -9.30 -31.08
CA LEU A 120 15.35 -9.79 -30.63
C LEU A 120 14.29 -9.63 -31.73
N LYS A 121 14.29 -8.49 -32.44
CA LYS A 121 13.38 -8.25 -33.57
C LYS A 121 13.65 -9.22 -34.73
N GLU A 122 14.92 -9.45 -35.08
CA GLU A 122 15.31 -10.44 -36.10
C GLU A 122 14.84 -11.86 -35.70
N GLU A 123 15.06 -12.24 -34.45
CA GLU A 123 14.65 -13.54 -33.92
C GLU A 123 13.12 -13.69 -33.92
N PHE A 124 12.38 -12.67 -33.51
CA PHE A 124 10.92 -12.65 -33.58
C PHE A 124 10.43 -12.80 -35.02
N ARG A 125 10.99 -12.04 -35.97
CA ARG A 125 10.67 -12.13 -37.40
C ARG A 125 10.90 -13.53 -37.97
N ALA A 126 12.00 -14.20 -37.59
CA ALA A 126 12.27 -15.56 -38.02
C ALA A 126 11.18 -16.56 -37.54
N HIS A 127 10.48 -16.24 -36.44
CA HIS A 127 9.37 -17.03 -35.92
C HIS A 127 7.99 -16.67 -36.49
N MET A 128 7.92 -15.65 -37.36
CA MET A 128 6.69 -15.23 -38.06
C MET A 128 6.42 -16.01 -39.36
N ASP A 129 7.17 -17.09 -39.63
CA ASP A 129 6.86 -18.03 -40.71
C ASP A 129 5.47 -18.67 -40.47
N PRO A 130 4.53 -18.66 -41.45
CA PRO A 130 3.21 -19.28 -41.31
C PRO A 130 3.21 -20.76 -40.88
N ASN A 131 4.31 -21.48 -41.09
CA ASN A 131 4.47 -22.88 -40.67
C ASN A 131 4.95 -23.01 -39.22
N ASN A 132 5.38 -21.92 -38.58
CA ASN A 132 5.83 -21.94 -37.21
C ASN A 132 4.65 -22.15 -36.25
N ARG A 133 4.84 -23.02 -35.24
CA ARG A 133 3.82 -23.31 -34.23
C ARG A 133 3.36 -22.05 -33.47
N LEU A 134 4.24 -21.05 -33.32
CA LEU A 134 3.97 -19.80 -32.61
C LEU A 134 2.77 -19.03 -33.20
N VAL A 135 2.66 -19.00 -34.53
CA VAL A 135 1.69 -18.16 -35.25
C VAL A 135 0.61 -18.97 -35.97
N ARG A 136 0.60 -20.30 -35.81
CA ARG A 136 -0.28 -21.21 -36.55
C ARG A 136 -1.77 -20.94 -36.33
N GLU A 137 -2.13 -20.33 -35.20
CA GLU A 137 -3.51 -20.00 -34.84
C GLU A 137 -3.97 -18.64 -35.40
N LEU A 138 -3.05 -17.83 -35.95
CA LEU A 138 -3.38 -16.55 -36.58
C LEU A 138 -3.85 -16.76 -38.02
N SER A 139 -4.86 -15.98 -38.43
CA SER A 139 -5.22 -15.82 -39.83
C SER A 139 -4.12 -15.10 -40.61
N SER A 140 -4.14 -15.24 -41.94
CA SER A 140 -3.17 -14.54 -42.80
C SER A 140 -3.23 -13.01 -42.65
N ALA A 141 -4.42 -12.45 -42.41
CA ALA A 141 -4.59 -11.01 -42.20
C ALA A 141 -3.98 -10.55 -40.87
N GLU A 142 -4.20 -11.30 -39.78
CA GLU A 142 -3.62 -11.02 -38.47
C GLU A 142 -2.10 -11.15 -38.49
N LEU A 143 -1.56 -12.17 -39.16
CA LEU A 143 -0.12 -12.35 -39.31
C LEU A 143 0.54 -11.16 -40.02
N ILE A 144 -0.05 -10.70 -41.13
CA ILE A 144 0.42 -9.51 -41.86
C ILE A 144 0.38 -8.26 -40.96
N ALA A 145 -0.72 -8.06 -40.22
CA ALA A 145 -0.88 -6.90 -39.34
C ALA A 145 0.16 -6.89 -38.20
N VAL A 146 0.38 -8.04 -37.56
CA VAL A 146 1.40 -8.18 -36.50
C VAL A 146 2.79 -7.98 -37.05
N SER A 147 3.14 -8.58 -38.19
CA SER A 147 4.44 -8.39 -38.82
C SER A 147 4.69 -6.93 -39.19
N ALA A 148 3.69 -6.24 -39.76
CA ALA A 148 3.80 -4.82 -40.08
C ALA A 148 3.99 -3.96 -38.82
N LEU A 149 3.25 -4.24 -37.74
CA LEU A 149 3.43 -3.56 -36.47
C LEU A 149 4.83 -3.81 -35.89
N ALA A 150 5.26 -5.08 -35.82
CA ALA A 150 6.59 -5.47 -35.35
C ALA A 150 7.70 -4.74 -36.14
N ASP A 151 7.52 -4.57 -37.45
CA ASP A 151 8.45 -3.86 -38.32
C ASP A 151 8.50 -2.35 -38.04
N SER A 152 7.39 -1.75 -37.64
CA SER A 152 7.29 -0.31 -37.37
C SER A 152 7.82 0.12 -36.00
N ILE A 153 7.89 -0.79 -35.02
CA ILE A 153 8.24 -0.46 -33.63
C ILE A 153 9.72 -0.74 -33.30
N ASP A 154 10.21 -0.09 -32.25
CA ASP A 154 11.49 -0.42 -31.61
C ASP A 154 11.29 -1.48 -30.53
N PHE A 155 12.03 -2.59 -30.63
CA PHE A 155 11.98 -3.69 -29.68
C PHE A 155 12.71 -3.39 -28.36
N SER A 156 13.30 -2.20 -28.20
CA SER A 156 13.85 -1.74 -26.90
C SER A 156 12.79 -1.54 -25.82
N MET A 157 11.51 -1.57 -26.19
CA MET A 157 10.38 -1.62 -25.27
C MET A 157 10.33 -2.93 -24.46
N PHE A 158 10.83 -4.05 -25.01
CA PHE A 158 10.81 -5.36 -24.35
C PHE A 158 12.04 -5.53 -23.46
N ARG A 159 11.81 -5.67 -22.16
CA ARG A 159 12.87 -5.73 -21.13
C ARG A 159 12.60 -6.82 -20.12
N SER A 160 13.61 -7.22 -19.36
CA SER A 160 13.45 -7.99 -18.13
C SER A 160 13.75 -7.10 -16.92
N VAL A 161 13.11 -7.39 -15.80
CA VAL A 161 13.47 -6.83 -14.50
C VAL A 161 14.21 -7.90 -13.70
N GLU A 162 15.40 -7.57 -13.22
CA GLU A 162 16.14 -8.47 -12.35
C GLU A 162 15.52 -8.47 -10.95
N LEU A 163 15.36 -9.65 -10.34
CA LEU A 163 14.66 -9.78 -9.06
C LEU A 163 15.33 -8.95 -7.94
N ALA A 164 16.65 -8.76 -7.99
CA ALA A 164 17.36 -7.93 -7.03
C ALA A 164 16.94 -6.46 -7.16
N GLU A 165 16.89 -5.92 -8.39
CA GLU A 165 16.43 -4.56 -8.65
C GLU A 165 14.96 -4.38 -8.27
N ALA A 166 14.12 -5.38 -8.54
CA ALA A 166 12.72 -5.37 -8.11
C ALA A 166 12.60 -5.32 -6.58
N LEU A 167 13.43 -6.05 -5.84
CA LEU A 167 13.46 -6.02 -4.38
C LEU A 167 13.98 -4.68 -3.84
N ASP A 168 14.99 -4.09 -4.47
CA ASP A 168 15.54 -2.79 -4.08
C ASP A 168 14.49 -1.69 -4.26
N VAL A 169 13.81 -1.65 -5.41
CA VAL A 169 12.69 -0.72 -5.64
C VAL A 169 11.55 -1.01 -4.68
N HIS A 170 11.15 -2.27 -4.49
CA HIS A 170 10.07 -2.59 -3.56
C HIS A 170 10.41 -2.16 -2.13
N SER A 171 11.68 -2.14 -1.72
CA SER A 171 12.12 -1.74 -0.38
C SER A 171 11.83 -0.28 -0.03
N THR A 172 11.60 0.57 -1.02
CA THR A 172 11.20 1.97 -0.82
C THR A 172 9.69 2.14 -0.64
N THR A 173 8.91 1.08 -0.88
CA THR A 173 7.44 1.12 -0.80
C THR A 173 6.96 0.82 0.63
N ARG A 174 5.78 1.36 0.96
CA ARG A 174 5.02 1.05 2.19
C ARG A 174 4.71 -0.44 2.42
N TYR A 175 4.83 -1.27 1.38
CA TYR A 175 4.46 -2.69 1.43
C TYR A 175 5.60 -3.59 1.88
N HIS A 176 6.86 -3.15 1.77
CA HIS A 176 8.03 -4.03 1.97
C HIS A 176 8.11 -4.63 3.36
N ALA A 177 8.04 -3.79 4.41
CA ALA A 177 8.16 -4.25 5.78
C ALA A 177 7.02 -5.18 6.17
N ALA A 178 5.80 -4.92 5.68
CA ALA A 178 4.65 -5.79 5.89
C ALA A 178 4.83 -7.16 5.19
N ARG A 179 5.34 -7.16 3.96
CA ARG A 179 5.49 -8.38 3.15
C ARG A 179 6.64 -9.27 3.61
N PHE A 180 7.81 -8.69 3.89
CA PHE A 180 9.02 -9.46 4.17
C PHE A 180 9.47 -9.42 5.64
N GLY A 181 8.78 -8.65 6.48
CA GLY A 181 9.28 -8.23 7.77
C GLY A 181 10.41 -7.20 7.64
N GLY A 182 10.93 -6.74 8.76
CA GLY A 182 12.04 -5.79 8.82
C GLY A 182 11.70 -4.53 9.61
N GLN A 183 12.69 -3.64 9.70
CA GLN A 183 12.52 -2.36 10.38
C GLN A 183 11.73 -1.41 9.46
N MET A 184 10.66 -0.82 9.99
CA MET A 184 9.96 0.25 9.30
C MET A 184 10.81 1.53 9.31
N PRO A 185 10.59 2.47 8.38
CA PRO A 185 11.26 3.75 8.40
C PRO A 185 11.11 4.45 9.75
N ASP A 186 12.15 5.10 10.24
CA ASP A 186 12.06 5.81 11.52
C ASP A 186 10.96 6.87 11.44
N ARG A 187 10.04 6.84 12.41
CA ARG A 187 9.03 7.87 12.57
C ARG A 187 9.71 9.13 13.11
N ALA A 188 9.49 10.27 12.45
CA ALA A 188 9.91 11.55 12.97
C ALA A 188 9.37 11.75 14.38
N ALA A 189 10.16 12.33 15.29
CA ALA A 189 9.70 12.65 16.64
C ALA A 189 8.38 13.44 16.56
N PRO A 190 7.39 13.19 17.45
CA PRO A 190 6.11 13.90 17.40
C PRO A 190 6.36 15.42 17.44
N GLY A 191 6.26 16.05 16.27
CA GLY A 191 6.93 17.33 16.01
C GLY A 191 6.05 18.55 16.27
N GLN A 192 4.78 18.38 16.61
CA GLN A 192 3.86 19.50 16.74
C GLN A 192 3.16 19.45 18.10
N ALA A 193 3.41 20.49 18.90
CA ALA A 193 2.52 20.82 19.99
C ALA A 193 1.09 21.00 19.41
N PRO A 194 0.04 20.60 20.16
CA PRO A 194 -1.33 20.87 19.76
C PRO A 194 -1.50 22.35 19.33
N PRO A 195 -2.27 22.64 18.28
CA PRO A 195 -2.59 24.01 17.90
C PRO A 195 -3.17 24.78 19.10
N ALA A 196 -2.85 26.07 19.19
CA ALA A 196 -3.33 26.90 20.30
C ALA A 196 -4.86 26.94 20.37
N THR A 197 -5.52 26.96 19.20
CA THR A 197 -6.98 26.86 19.07
C THR A 197 -7.41 25.42 18.89
N ILE A 198 -8.54 25.04 19.48
CA ILE A 198 -9.15 23.73 19.30
C ILE A 198 -9.54 23.55 17.82
N ALA A 199 -9.01 22.52 17.18
CA ALA A 199 -9.33 22.21 15.79
C ALA A 199 -10.66 21.42 15.68
N GLN A 200 -11.30 21.49 14.52
CA GLN A 200 -12.51 20.70 14.24
C GLN A 200 -12.27 19.19 14.47
N ALA A 201 -11.08 18.71 14.08
CA ALA A 201 -10.71 17.30 14.19
C ALA A 201 -10.65 16.76 15.62
N GLU A 202 -10.52 17.60 16.65
CA GLU A 202 -10.44 17.18 18.06
C GLU A 202 -11.67 17.60 18.89
N THR A 203 -12.66 18.25 18.26
CA THR A 203 -13.74 18.95 18.96
C THR A 203 -14.57 18.00 19.81
N ARG A 204 -14.98 16.84 19.26
CA ARG A 204 -15.87 15.92 19.96
C ARG A 204 -15.21 15.30 21.19
N TYR A 205 -13.96 14.90 21.05
CA TYR A 205 -13.17 14.40 22.17
C TYR A 205 -12.96 15.49 23.25
N VAL A 206 -12.72 16.74 22.83
CA VAL A 206 -12.58 17.87 23.77
C VAL A 206 -13.88 18.11 24.53
N GLU A 207 -15.04 18.06 23.87
CA GLU A 207 -16.35 18.13 24.54
C GLU A 207 -16.50 17.05 25.61
N GLN A 208 -16.17 15.79 25.29
CA GLN A 208 -16.25 14.74 26.31
C GLN A 208 -15.31 14.96 27.50
N LEU A 209 -14.11 15.56 27.29
CA LEU A 209 -13.25 15.94 28.41
C LEU A 209 -13.86 17.06 29.26
N ILE A 210 -14.57 17.99 28.64
CA ILE A 210 -15.30 19.06 29.35
C ILE A 210 -16.41 18.46 30.20
N ASP A 211 -17.15 17.47 29.68
CA ASP A 211 -18.16 16.74 30.45
C ASP A 211 -17.54 16.04 31.66
N VAL A 212 -16.39 15.39 31.47
CA VAL A 212 -15.63 14.74 32.55
C VAL A 212 -15.23 15.73 33.65
N TYR A 213 -14.80 16.95 33.30
CA TYR A 213 -14.46 17.96 34.30
C TYR A 213 -15.70 18.57 34.96
N SER A 214 -16.77 18.77 34.19
CA SER A 214 -18.03 19.34 34.67
C SER A 214 -18.74 18.41 35.66
N GLU A 215 -18.71 17.09 35.43
CA GLU A 215 -19.21 16.10 36.40
C GLU A 215 -18.48 16.19 37.74
N ARG A 216 -17.16 16.43 37.70
CA ARG A 216 -16.32 16.50 38.91
C ARG A 216 -16.39 17.86 39.62
N ARG A 217 -16.70 18.93 38.90
CA ARG A 217 -16.87 20.28 39.44
C ARG A 217 -18.11 20.98 38.85
N PRO A 218 -19.32 20.58 39.28
CA PRO A 218 -20.58 21.06 38.68
C PRO A 218 -20.81 22.57 38.79
N ASP A 219 -20.24 23.20 39.83
CA ASP A 219 -20.38 24.65 40.08
C ASP A 219 -19.48 25.51 39.18
N HIS A 220 -18.75 24.91 38.23
CA HIS A 220 -17.83 25.62 37.36
C HIS A 220 -18.10 25.35 35.88
N ALA A 221 -18.27 26.42 35.11
CA ALA A 221 -18.42 26.34 33.66
C ALA A 221 -17.05 26.29 32.97
N PHE A 222 -16.72 25.14 32.41
CA PHE A 222 -15.50 24.95 31.62
C PHE A 222 -15.72 25.42 30.16
N VAL A 223 -14.76 26.17 29.62
CA VAL A 223 -14.77 26.63 28.22
C VAL A 223 -13.56 26.03 27.49
N PRO A 224 -13.75 25.29 26.37
CA PRO A 224 -12.67 24.58 25.68
C PRO A 224 -11.40 25.41 25.41
N SER A 225 -11.56 26.70 25.08
CA SER A 225 -10.45 27.60 24.76
C SER A 225 -9.63 28.05 25.97
N THR A 226 -10.17 27.97 27.19
CA THR A 226 -9.50 28.46 28.41
C THR A 226 -9.23 27.37 29.44
N VAL A 227 -9.74 26.14 29.26
CA VAL A 227 -9.53 25.03 30.20
C VAL A 227 -8.06 24.75 30.50
N GLY A 228 -7.15 25.01 29.54
CA GLY A 228 -5.72 24.85 29.76
C GLY A 228 -5.14 25.71 30.90
N GLU A 229 -5.82 26.79 31.28
CA GLU A 229 -5.43 27.71 32.35
C GLU A 229 -6.01 27.32 33.71
N ASP A 230 -6.91 26.33 33.77
CA ASP A 230 -7.54 25.91 35.01
C ASP A 230 -6.51 25.31 36.00
N PRO A 231 -6.50 25.73 37.27
CA PRO A 231 -5.49 25.29 38.24
C PRO A 231 -5.56 23.79 38.57
N GLU A 232 -6.72 23.15 38.43
CA GLU A 232 -6.93 21.75 38.77
C GLU A 232 -6.80 20.84 37.54
N PHE A 233 -7.50 21.19 36.46
CA PHE A 233 -7.64 20.34 35.28
C PHE A 233 -6.78 20.78 34.09
N GLY A 234 -6.25 22.00 34.07
CA GLY A 234 -5.55 22.54 32.89
C GLY A 234 -4.34 21.71 32.47
N LYS A 235 -3.50 21.30 33.42
CA LYS A 235 -2.36 20.39 33.15
C LYS A 235 -2.81 19.03 32.63
N HIS A 236 -3.93 18.51 33.12
CA HIS A 236 -4.47 17.24 32.63
C HIS A 236 -4.96 17.42 31.20
N PHE A 237 -5.79 18.44 30.93
CA PHE A 237 -6.31 18.75 29.60
C PHE A 237 -5.21 18.91 28.55
N LEU A 238 -4.18 19.72 28.82
CA LEU A 238 -3.06 19.93 27.90
C LEU A 238 -2.33 18.62 27.59
N ARG A 239 -2.10 17.76 28.60
CA ARG A 239 -1.48 16.45 28.40
C ARG A 239 -2.34 15.53 27.53
N GLN A 240 -3.65 15.54 27.70
CA GLN A 240 -4.53 14.70 26.90
C GLN A 240 -4.59 15.19 25.43
N ARG A 241 -4.61 16.51 25.21
CA ARG A 241 -4.47 17.07 23.84
C ARG A 241 -3.16 16.68 23.18
N ILE A 242 -2.03 16.72 23.90
CA ILE A 242 -0.73 16.24 23.37
C ILE A 242 -0.84 14.78 22.89
N ARG A 243 -1.48 13.91 23.68
CA ARG A 243 -1.69 12.50 23.31
C ARG A 243 -2.53 12.34 22.04
N PHE A 244 -3.62 13.09 21.91
CA PHE A 244 -4.45 13.08 20.71
C PHE A 244 -3.61 13.38 19.44
N TYR A 245 -2.80 14.45 19.48
CA TYR A 245 -1.94 14.80 18.34
C TYR A 245 -0.76 13.84 18.11
N GLN A 246 -0.29 13.16 19.15
CA GLN A 246 0.66 12.05 18.99
C GLN A 246 0.03 10.90 18.20
N ALA A 247 -1.20 10.50 18.53
CA ALA A 247 -1.92 9.49 17.76
C ALA A 247 -2.22 9.94 16.32
N GLU A 248 -2.57 11.22 16.08
CA GLU A 248 -2.71 11.74 14.71
C GLU A 248 -1.39 11.67 13.94
N SER A 249 -0.26 11.98 14.59
CA SER A 249 1.06 11.83 13.98
C SER A 249 1.37 10.36 13.64
N LEU A 250 0.94 9.41 14.47
CA LEU A 250 1.09 7.97 14.18
C LEU A 250 0.22 7.56 13.00
N ARG A 251 -1.02 8.05 12.93
CA ARG A 251 -1.96 7.80 11.82
C ARG A 251 -1.41 8.31 10.49
N LEU A 252 -0.86 9.53 10.46
CA LEU A 252 -0.23 10.10 9.28
C LEU A 252 1.01 9.32 8.86
N TYR A 253 1.86 8.92 9.81
CA TYR A 253 3.00 8.05 9.54
C TYR A 253 2.55 6.72 8.92
N ALA A 254 1.50 6.11 9.47
CA ALA A 254 0.99 4.82 9.01
C ALA A 254 0.47 4.89 7.57
N ARG A 255 -0.26 5.97 7.22
CA ARG A 255 -0.73 6.21 5.84
C ARG A 255 0.40 6.08 4.82
N ASP A 256 1.57 6.62 5.14
CA ASP A 256 2.70 6.71 4.20
C ASP A 256 3.62 5.49 4.29
N SER A 257 3.65 4.77 5.42
CA SER A 257 4.70 3.79 5.73
C SER A 257 4.24 2.33 5.75
N VAL A 258 2.93 2.07 5.85
CA VAL A 258 2.37 0.71 5.94
C VAL A 258 1.14 0.54 5.04
N PRO A 259 0.71 -0.70 4.71
CA PRO A 259 -0.49 -0.97 3.92
C PRO A 259 -1.76 -0.37 4.54
N GLU A 260 -2.80 -0.18 3.71
CA GLU A 260 -4.05 0.45 4.13
C GLU A 260 -4.79 -0.46 5.12
N GLY A 261 -5.49 0.13 6.08
CA GLY A 261 -6.15 -0.63 7.15
C GLY A 261 -5.23 -0.98 8.33
N THR A 262 -3.91 -0.82 8.22
CA THR A 262 -2.98 -1.22 9.30
C THR A 262 -3.19 -0.39 10.58
N PHE A 263 -3.46 0.91 10.45
CA PHE A 263 -3.74 1.77 11.61
C PHE A 263 -5.11 1.47 12.21
N GLU A 264 -6.10 1.24 11.35
CA GLU A 264 -7.48 0.92 11.71
C GLU A 264 -7.55 -0.42 12.46
N MET A 265 -6.75 -1.42 12.05
CA MET A 265 -6.59 -2.67 12.80
C MET A 265 -6.04 -2.44 14.21
N LEU A 266 -5.00 -1.61 14.35
CA LEU A 266 -4.46 -1.25 15.67
C LEU A 266 -5.50 -0.53 16.53
N GLN A 267 -6.25 0.40 15.94
CA GLN A 267 -7.33 1.12 16.61
C GLN A 267 -8.46 0.17 17.06
N GLY A 268 -8.85 -0.78 16.20
CA GLY A 268 -9.87 -1.80 16.52
C GLY A 268 -9.45 -2.75 17.64
N ASP A 269 -8.19 -3.16 17.67
CA ASP A 269 -7.67 -4.03 18.75
C ASP A 269 -7.51 -3.25 20.07
N ILE A 270 -7.12 -1.97 20.01
CA ILE A 270 -7.18 -1.09 21.19
C ILE A 270 -8.60 -0.94 21.69
N HIS A 271 -9.58 -0.67 20.82
CA HIS A 271 -10.99 -0.57 21.19
C HIS A 271 -11.46 -1.86 21.87
N SER A 272 -11.25 -3.01 21.21
CA SER A 272 -11.62 -4.33 21.74
C SER A 272 -10.94 -4.62 23.08
N GLY A 273 -9.70 -4.18 23.28
CA GLY A 273 -8.96 -4.36 24.52
C GLY A 273 -9.42 -3.48 25.69
N VAL A 274 -10.17 -2.40 25.44
CA VAL A 274 -10.62 -1.47 26.50
C VAL A 274 -12.13 -1.39 26.69
N ILE A 275 -12.93 -1.86 25.73
CA ILE A 275 -14.38 -1.64 25.71
C ILE A 275 -15.09 -2.20 26.95
N ASP A 276 -14.73 -3.40 27.43
CA ASP A 276 -15.31 -3.97 28.64
C ASP A 276 -15.06 -3.09 29.89
N VAL A 277 -13.90 -2.43 29.95
CA VAL A 277 -13.60 -1.48 31.03
C VAL A 277 -14.33 -0.16 30.83
N VAL A 278 -14.55 0.28 29.60
CA VAL A 278 -15.34 1.48 29.32
C VAL A 278 -16.80 1.28 29.77
N GLU A 279 -17.38 0.12 29.47
CA GLU A 279 -18.76 -0.25 29.76
C GLU A 279 -19.01 -0.66 31.22
N ALA A 280 -17.96 -0.96 31.99
CA ALA A 280 -18.07 -1.24 33.41
C ALA A 280 -18.63 -0.04 34.21
N GLU A 281 -19.10 -0.32 35.43
CA GLU A 281 -19.51 0.73 36.37
C GLU A 281 -18.29 1.51 36.90
N HIS A 282 -18.35 2.83 36.84
CA HIS A 282 -17.34 3.74 37.37
C HIS A 282 -17.98 4.81 38.25
N PRO A 283 -17.30 5.27 39.32
CA PRO A 283 -17.82 6.35 40.15
C PRO A 283 -17.98 7.69 39.43
N THR A 284 -17.16 7.94 38.40
CA THR A 284 -17.15 9.17 37.58
C THR A 284 -16.59 8.85 36.20
N GLY A 285 -16.92 9.66 35.19
CA GLY A 285 -16.26 9.64 33.89
C GLY A 285 -14.76 9.93 33.99
N TYR A 286 -14.31 10.71 34.98
CA TYR A 286 -12.88 10.90 35.25
C TYR A 286 -12.20 9.60 35.71
N ALA A 287 -12.87 8.77 36.51
CA ALA A 287 -12.36 7.45 36.91
C ALA A 287 -12.30 6.50 35.72
N ARG A 288 -13.38 6.42 34.93
CA ARG A 288 -13.46 5.64 33.68
C ARG A 288 -12.31 5.98 32.74
N LEU A 289 -12.14 7.27 32.42
CA LEU A 289 -11.06 7.77 31.56
C LEU A 289 -9.68 7.32 32.05
N ASN A 290 -9.37 7.53 33.33
CA ASN A 290 -8.04 7.18 33.85
C ASN A 290 -7.79 5.67 33.87
N GLN A 291 -8.81 4.86 34.17
CA GLN A 291 -8.68 3.41 34.18
C GLN A 291 -8.42 2.88 32.77
N VAL A 292 -9.17 3.38 31.77
CA VAL A 292 -8.98 3.02 30.35
C VAL A 292 -7.59 3.44 29.85
N LEU A 293 -7.17 4.68 30.13
CA LEU A 293 -5.84 5.14 29.72
C LEU A 293 -4.69 4.42 30.46
N THR A 294 -4.96 3.81 31.61
CA THR A 294 -3.99 2.95 32.31
C THR A 294 -3.93 1.58 31.64
N LEU A 295 -5.08 0.97 31.37
CA LEU A 295 -5.19 -0.33 30.70
C LEU A 295 -4.56 -0.32 29.31
N VAL A 296 -4.84 0.68 28.48
CA VAL A 296 -4.29 0.75 27.11
C VAL A 296 -2.76 0.81 27.09
N GLY A 297 -2.15 1.34 28.15
CA GLY A 297 -0.69 1.35 28.32
C GLY A 297 -0.10 -0.02 28.64
N GLN A 298 -0.92 -1.00 29.03
CA GLN A 298 -0.53 -2.35 29.44
C GLN A 298 -0.91 -3.43 28.44
N LEU A 299 -1.71 -3.11 27.42
CA LEU A 299 -2.10 -4.07 26.37
C LEU A 299 -0.86 -4.59 25.63
N ASP A 300 -0.82 -5.92 25.45
CA ASP A 300 0.12 -6.55 24.55
C ASP A 300 -0.39 -6.43 23.12
N LEU A 301 0.26 -5.55 22.36
CA LEU A 301 -0.06 -5.27 20.96
C LEU A 301 1.10 -5.68 20.05
N SER A 302 2.05 -6.50 20.54
CA SER A 302 3.30 -6.84 19.84
C SER A 302 3.12 -7.48 18.46
N ALA A 303 1.92 -7.97 18.15
CA ALA A 303 1.55 -8.47 16.82
C ALA A 303 1.38 -7.38 15.76
N HIS A 304 1.16 -6.10 16.13
CA HIS A 304 1.00 -5.03 15.13
C HIS A 304 2.35 -4.44 14.71
N ALA A 305 2.50 -4.26 13.40
CA ALA A 305 3.69 -3.66 12.80
C ALA A 305 4.02 -2.30 13.45
N LEU A 306 3.00 -1.46 13.62
CA LEU A 306 3.08 -0.09 14.15
C LEU A 306 3.59 0.00 15.60
N ILE A 307 3.63 -1.09 16.37
CA ILE A 307 4.05 -1.01 17.78
C ILE A 307 5.49 -0.56 17.94
N SER A 308 6.38 -1.00 17.05
CA SER A 308 7.80 -0.64 17.10
C SER A 308 8.07 0.87 16.90
N VAL A 309 7.11 1.62 16.37
CA VAL A 309 7.18 3.07 16.12
C VAL A 309 6.13 3.86 16.92
N SER A 310 5.46 3.18 17.86
CA SER A 310 4.47 3.76 18.76
C SER A 310 5.02 3.93 20.17
N SER A 311 4.59 4.99 20.84
CA SER A 311 4.81 5.22 22.26
C SER A 311 3.54 4.90 23.06
N MET A 312 3.68 4.83 24.39
CA MET A 312 2.51 4.70 25.28
C MET A 312 1.52 5.86 25.14
N ASP A 313 2.01 7.06 24.82
CA ASP A 313 1.14 8.23 24.68
C ASP A 313 0.37 8.20 23.35
N ASP A 314 0.93 7.61 22.28
CA ASP A 314 0.17 7.34 21.05
C ASP A 314 -1.02 6.42 21.33
N ARG A 315 -0.82 5.33 22.09
CA ARG A 315 -1.90 4.40 22.45
C ARG A 315 -3.02 5.08 23.24
N LYS A 316 -2.66 5.97 24.18
CA LYS A 316 -3.62 6.79 24.92
C LYS A 316 -4.33 7.79 24.02
N GLY A 317 -3.63 8.34 23.05
CA GLY A 317 -4.20 9.21 22.03
C GLY A 317 -5.20 8.48 21.12
N ILE A 318 -4.99 7.19 20.83
CA ILE A 318 -5.95 6.38 20.06
C ILE A 318 -7.27 6.24 20.80
N CYS A 319 -7.27 6.10 22.13
CA CYS A 319 -8.51 6.17 22.92
C CYS A 319 -9.22 7.53 22.76
N HIS A 320 -8.47 8.62 22.60
CA HIS A 320 -9.04 9.95 22.36
C HIS A 320 -9.59 10.08 20.94
N GLN A 321 -8.95 9.49 19.93
CA GLN A 321 -9.52 9.39 18.57
C GLN A 321 -10.82 8.58 18.57
N LEU A 322 -10.85 7.44 19.24
CA LEU A 322 -12.06 6.63 19.40
C LEU A 322 -13.17 7.40 20.11
N ALA A 323 -12.85 8.20 21.14
CA ALA A 323 -13.82 9.07 21.79
C ALA A 323 -14.30 10.22 20.88
N ASN A 324 -13.42 10.72 20.02
CA ASN A 324 -13.78 11.75 19.03
C ASN A 324 -14.76 11.23 17.98
N GLU A 325 -14.83 9.91 17.79
CA GLU A 325 -15.80 9.21 16.93
C GLU A 325 -16.98 8.62 17.71
N ASP A 326 -17.14 8.97 19.00
CA ASP A 326 -18.15 8.43 19.92
C ASP A 326 -18.14 6.89 20.06
N GLN A 327 -17.05 6.23 19.67
CA GLN A 327 -16.84 4.81 19.94
C GLN A 327 -16.51 4.56 21.41
N LEU A 328 -15.85 5.52 22.06
CA LEU A 328 -15.68 5.56 23.51
C LEU A 328 -16.40 6.78 24.08
N VAL A 329 -17.14 6.59 25.18
CA VAL A 329 -17.87 7.67 25.86
C VAL A 329 -17.45 7.75 27.32
N TRP A 330 -16.92 8.91 27.72
CA TRP A 330 -16.39 9.08 29.09
C TRP A 330 -17.46 9.37 30.12
N VAL A 331 -18.47 10.17 29.80
CA VAL A 331 -19.61 10.45 30.68
C VAL A 331 -20.86 9.88 30.01
N THR A 332 -21.43 8.86 30.65
CA THR A 332 -22.71 8.29 30.24
C THR A 332 -23.79 9.11 30.94
N GLY A 333 -24.74 9.66 30.19
CA GLY A 333 -25.70 10.66 30.66
C GLY A 333 -26.34 10.36 32.02
N SER A 334 -26.58 11.45 32.76
CA SER A 334 -27.36 11.55 33.99
C SER A 334 -28.84 11.23 33.78
#